data_AF-A0A399S121-F1
#
_entry.id   AF-A0A399S121-F1
#
_cell.length_a   1.000
_cell.length_b   1.000
_cell.length_c   1.000
_cell.angle_alpha   90.00
_cell.angle_beta   90.00
_cell.angle_gamma   90.00
#
_symmetry.space_group_name_H-M   'P 1'
#
loop_
_entity.id
_entity.type
_entity.pdbx_description
1 polymer ?
#
loop_
_entity_poly.entity_id
_entity_poly.type
_entity_poly.pdbx_seq_one_letter_code
_entity_poly.pdbx_strand_id
1 'polypeptide(L)'
;MSDAEKQKIKKLKKKLRLQEQQNREIRDQMAMQRTTFANERTLMAYLRTAMAVAAGGFAAIKFSNDFYLKGIGIILILGGIALTVYSLTRYRSKQKAIEGHHQRYAPTSHHHATLHRNRYNDADLMD
;
A
#
# COMPACT_ATOMS: atom_id res chain seq x y z
N MET A 1 -33.86 -38.44 -2.94
CA MET A 1 -32.66 -37.61 -3.16
C MET A 1 -31.48 -38.56 -3.34
N SER A 2 -31.00 -38.68 -4.58
CA SER A 2 -29.99 -39.65 -5.01
C SER A 2 -28.62 -39.33 -4.40
N ASP A 3 -27.83 -40.35 -4.07
CA ASP A 3 -26.49 -40.17 -3.51
C ASP A 3 -25.55 -39.39 -4.45
N ALA A 4 -25.79 -39.46 -5.75
CA ALA A 4 -25.10 -38.65 -6.76
C ALA A 4 -25.40 -37.14 -6.60
N GLU A 5 -26.64 -36.77 -6.24
CA GLU A 5 -27.04 -35.38 -6.01
C GLU A 5 -26.36 -34.83 -4.75
N LYS A 6 -26.31 -35.62 -3.67
CA LYS A 6 -25.62 -35.25 -2.43
C LYS A 6 -24.13 -35.02 -2.65
N GLN A 7 -23.49 -35.86 -3.46
CA GLN A 7 -22.08 -35.72 -3.85
C GLN A 7 -21.84 -34.44 -4.67
N LYS A 8 -22.70 -34.13 -5.65
CA LYS A 8 -22.64 -32.88 -6.43
C LYS A 8 -22.76 -31.65 -5.54
N ILE A 9 -23.74 -31.63 -4.63
CA ILE A 9 -23.94 -30.52 -3.68
C ILE A 9 -22.71 -30.34 -2.79
N LYS A 10 -22.11 -31.43 -2.29
CA LYS A 10 -20.90 -31.38 -1.47
C LYS A 10 -19.70 -30.80 -2.23
N LYS A 11 -19.50 -31.19 -3.50
CA LYS A 11 -18.47 -30.62 -4.38
C LYS A 11 -18.70 -29.13 -4.64
N LEU A 12 -19.93 -28.73 -4.94
CA LEU A 12 -20.28 -27.33 -5.21
C LEU A 12 -20.05 -26.43 -3.98
N LYS A 13 -20.49 -26.87 -2.79
CA LYS A 13 -20.26 -26.14 -1.53
C LYS A 13 -18.77 -25.94 -1.23
N LYS A 14 -17.93 -26.92 -1.55
CA LYS A 14 -16.48 -26.82 -1.39
C LYS A 14 -15.87 -25.80 -2.37
N LYS A 15 -16.30 -25.80 -3.64
CA LYS A 15 -15.87 -24.81 -4.65
C LYS A 15 -16.28 -23.39 -4.26
N LEU A 16 -17.52 -23.20 -3.81
CA LEU A 16 -18.04 -21.88 -3.41
C LEU A 16 -17.23 -21.30 -2.24
N ARG A 17 -16.93 -22.12 -1.22
CA ARG A 17 -16.10 -21.69 -0.07
C ARG A 17 -14.70 -21.24 -0.48
N LEU A 18 -14.07 -21.94 -1.43
CA LEU A 18 -12.75 -21.56 -1.95
C LEU A 18 -12.82 -20.24 -2.71
N GLN A 19 -13.83 -20.08 -3.57
CA GLN A 19 -14.04 -18.84 -4.32
C GLN A 19 -14.30 -17.65 -3.39
N GLU A 20 -15.09 -17.83 -2.33
CA GLU A 20 -15.30 -16.80 -1.30
C GLU A 20 -14.00 -16.46 -0.56
N GLN A 21 -13.15 -17.44 -0.25
CA GLN A 21 -11.85 -17.21 0.38
C GLN A 21 -10.94 -16.38 -0.53
N GLN A 22 -10.82 -16.76 -1.80
CA GLN A 22 -10.02 -16.02 -2.80
C GLN A 22 -10.51 -14.59 -2.97
N ASN A 23 -11.83 -14.38 -3.06
CA ASN A 23 -12.41 -13.05 -3.17
C ASN A 23 -12.10 -12.18 -1.93
N ARG A 24 -12.08 -12.78 -0.73
CA ARG A 24 -11.66 -12.07 0.49
C ARG A 24 -10.19 -11.68 0.45
N GLU A 25 -9.31 -12.61 0.07
CA GLU A 25 -7.87 -12.37 -0.05
C GLU A 25 -7.55 -11.25 -1.05
N ILE A 26 -8.15 -11.28 -2.25
CA ILE A 26 -7.93 -10.25 -3.28
C ILE A 26 -8.41 -8.89 -2.78
N ARG A 27 -9.58 -8.84 -2.11
CA ARG A 27 -10.11 -7.58 -1.56
C ARG A 27 -9.18 -7.01 -0.49
N ASP A 28 -8.66 -7.86 0.40
CA ASP A 28 -7.78 -7.45 1.47
C ASP A 28 -6.43 -6.97 0.92
N GLN A 29 -5.88 -7.64 -0.10
CA GLN A 29 -4.68 -7.19 -0.81
C GLN A 29 -4.88 -5.83 -1.48
N MET A 30 -5.98 -5.65 -2.20
CA MET A 30 -6.31 -4.37 -2.83
C MET A 30 -6.52 -3.26 -1.79
N ALA A 31 -7.12 -3.57 -0.64
CA ALA A 31 -7.29 -2.63 0.45
C ALA A 31 -5.93 -2.19 1.02
N MET A 32 -5.01 -3.13 1.27
CA MET A 32 -3.65 -2.83 1.73
C MET A 32 -2.85 -2.01 0.71
N GLN A 33 -2.94 -2.34 -0.58
CA GLN A 33 -2.25 -1.55 -1.61
C GLN A 33 -2.74 -0.10 -1.65
N ARG A 34 -4.06 0.12 -1.51
CA ARG A 34 -4.64 1.46 -1.47
C ARG A 34 -4.18 2.27 -0.26
N THR A 35 -4.05 1.64 0.92
CA THR A 35 -3.57 2.36 2.12
C THR A 35 -2.09 2.73 2.00
N THR A 36 -1.26 1.86 1.43
CA THR A 36 0.15 2.15 1.19
C THR A 36 0.33 3.28 0.18
N PHE A 37 -0.38 3.24 -0.95
CA PHE A 37 -0.32 4.29 -1.99
C PHE A 37 -0.81 5.65 -1.47
N ALA A 38 -1.82 5.67 -0.60
CA ALA A 38 -2.27 6.88 0.06
C ALA A 38 -1.22 7.44 1.03
N ASN A 39 -0.53 6.59 1.80
CA ASN A 39 0.50 7.00 2.74
C ASN A 39 1.72 7.60 2.00
N GLU A 40 2.14 7.00 0.88
CA GLU A 40 3.18 7.54 0.00
C GLU A 40 2.79 8.90 -0.59
N ARG A 41 1.55 9.05 -1.05
CA ARG A 41 1.05 10.33 -1.55
C ARG A 41 1.11 11.41 -0.47
N THR A 42 0.74 11.11 0.77
CA THR A 42 0.83 12.09 1.86
C THR A 42 2.28 12.46 2.17
N LEU A 43 3.23 11.51 2.12
CA LEU A 43 4.65 11.82 2.24
C LEU A 43 5.11 12.79 1.15
N MET A 44 4.78 12.52 -0.10
CA MET A 44 5.19 13.36 -1.23
C MET A 44 4.58 14.76 -1.15
N ALA A 45 3.35 14.88 -0.63
CA ALA A 45 2.73 16.17 -0.36
C ALA A 45 3.48 16.95 0.73
N TYR A 46 3.84 16.29 1.83
CA TYR A 46 4.64 16.93 2.88
C TYR A 46 6.02 17.36 2.37
N LEU A 47 6.72 16.50 1.63
CA LEU A 47 8.01 16.83 1.04
C LEU A 47 7.91 18.03 0.09
N ARG A 48 6.85 18.09 -0.73
CA ARG A 48 6.58 19.24 -1.61
C ARG A 48 6.41 20.53 -0.81
N THR A 49 5.62 20.50 0.27
CA THR A 49 5.44 21.70 1.12
C THR A 49 6.76 22.13 1.77
N ALA A 50 7.56 21.18 2.24
CA ALA A 50 8.86 21.48 2.84
C ALA A 50 9.83 22.09 1.82
N MET A 51 9.88 21.55 0.59
CA MET A 51 10.66 22.11 -0.51
C MET A 51 10.20 23.52 -0.89
N ALA A 52 8.88 23.77 -0.95
CA ALA A 52 8.33 25.09 -1.26
C ALA A 52 8.69 26.13 -0.19
N VAL A 53 8.60 25.76 1.09
CA VAL A 53 9.00 26.62 2.21
C VAL A 53 10.50 26.91 2.17
N ALA A 54 11.34 25.90 1.93
CA ALA A 54 12.79 26.07 1.80
C ALA A 54 13.16 26.96 0.60
N ALA A 55 12.52 26.75 -0.56
CA ALA A 55 12.73 27.57 -1.76
C ALA A 55 12.28 29.02 -1.54
N GLY A 56 11.15 29.24 -0.84
CA GLY A 56 10.69 30.56 -0.43
C GLY A 56 11.66 31.26 0.51
N GLY A 57 12.22 30.54 1.49
CA GLY A 57 13.26 31.06 2.38
C GLY A 57 14.53 31.45 1.64
N PHE A 58 14.98 30.60 0.72
CA PHE A 58 16.13 30.88 -0.13
C PHE A 58 15.90 32.11 -1.02
N ALA A 59 14.72 32.21 -1.64
CA ALA A 59 14.35 33.38 -2.44
C ALA A 59 14.31 34.65 -1.58
N ALA A 60 13.74 34.59 -0.37
CA ALA A 60 13.72 35.72 0.56
C ALA A 60 15.14 36.19 0.91
N ILE A 61 16.09 35.29 1.18
CA ILE A 61 17.49 35.68 1.45
C ILE A 61 18.15 36.29 0.20
N LYS A 62 17.92 35.69 -0.96
CA LYS A 62 18.61 36.08 -2.20
C LYS A 62 18.12 37.42 -2.76
N PHE A 63 16.82 37.70 -2.68
CA PHE A 63 16.22 38.91 -3.25
C PHE A 63 16.10 40.07 -2.26
N SER A 64 16.30 39.83 -0.96
CA SER A 64 16.17 40.89 0.04
C SER A 64 17.52 41.48 0.43
N ASN A 65 17.64 42.79 0.29
CA ASN A 65 18.82 43.54 0.74
C ASN A 65 18.72 43.96 2.23
N ASP A 66 17.54 43.81 2.83
CA ASP A 66 17.21 44.22 4.19
C ASP A 66 17.57 43.15 5.23
N PHE A 67 18.09 43.56 6.38
CA PHE A 67 18.57 42.65 7.43
C PHE A 67 17.44 41.83 8.05
N TYR A 68 16.25 42.43 8.17
CA TYR A 68 15.06 41.76 8.71
C TYR A 68 14.61 40.58 7.84
N LEU A 69 14.58 40.75 6.51
CA LEU A 69 14.18 39.70 5.59
C LEU A 69 15.20 38.56 5.50
N LYS A 70 16.49 38.85 5.69
CA LYS A 70 17.51 37.79 5.85
C LYS A 70 17.25 36.94 7.09
N GLY A 71 16.90 37.55 8.23
CA GLY A 71 16.53 36.83 9.45
C GLY A 71 15.31 35.92 9.26
N ILE A 72 14.26 36.44 8.62
CA ILE A 72 13.05 35.66 8.29
C ILE A 72 13.37 34.50 7.35
N GLY A 73 14.20 34.74 6.32
CA GLY A 73 14.62 33.71 5.38
C GLY A 73 15.38 32.56 6.04
N ILE A 74 16.26 32.84 7.00
CA ILE A 74 16.98 31.81 7.78
C ILE A 74 15.99 30.96 8.59
N ILE A 75 15.03 31.60 9.28
CA ILE A 75 13.99 30.88 10.03
C ILE A 75 13.15 30.01 9.10
N LEU A 76 12.81 30.50 7.90
CA LEU A 76 12.07 29.74 6.89
C LEU A 76 12.84 28.51 6.41
N ILE A 77 14.15 28.64 6.16
CA ILE A 77 15.00 27.51 5.75
C ILE A 77 15.10 26.48 6.89
N LEU A 78 15.34 26.91 8.12
CA LEU A 78 15.36 26.01 9.28
C LEU A 78 14.01 25.31 9.47
N GLY A 79 12.90 26.04 9.30
CA GLY A 79 11.56 25.50 9.31
C GLY A 79 11.33 24.46 8.21
N GLY A 80 11.77 24.72 6.98
CA GLY A 80 11.68 23.79 5.85
C GLY A 80 12.51 22.51 6.07
N ILE A 81 13.72 22.64 6.64
CA ILE A 81 14.55 21.49 7.03
C ILE A 81 13.87 20.67 8.12
N ALA A 82 13.37 21.32 9.18
CA ALA A 82 12.65 20.65 10.26
C ALA A 82 11.41 19.91 9.76
N LEU A 83 10.63 20.53 8.86
CA LEU A 83 9.46 19.91 8.23
C LEU A 83 9.85 18.68 7.41
N THR A 84 10.97 18.75 6.67
CA THR A 84 11.50 17.64 5.87
C THR A 84 11.88 16.47 6.77
N VAL A 85 12.62 16.72 7.86
CA VAL A 85 13.03 15.69 8.82
C VAL A 85 11.82 15.08 9.52
N TYR A 86 10.87 15.89 9.97
CA TYR A 86 9.62 15.42 10.58
C TYR A 86 8.83 14.49 9.64
N SER A 87 8.73 14.88 8.36
CA SER A 87 7.99 14.11 7.36
C SER A 87 8.64 12.74 7.10
N LEU A 88 9.97 12.70 6.99
CA LEU A 88 10.72 11.46 6.78
C LEU A 88 10.69 10.53 8.00
N THR A 89 10.82 11.07 9.21
CA THR A 89 10.80 10.27 10.47
C THR A 89 9.42 9.64 10.71
N ARG A 90 8.34 10.39 10.46
CA ARG A 90 6.96 9.89 10.55
C ARG A 90 6.70 8.77 9.55
N TYR A 91 7.19 8.92 8.32
CA TYR A 91 7.02 7.91 7.28
C TYR A 91 7.74 6.60 7.59
N ARG A 92 9.01 6.69 8.03
CA ARG A 92 9.79 5.52 8.46
C ARG A 92 9.15 4.77 9.62
N SER A 93 8.55 5.50 10.58
CA SER A 93 7.86 4.89 11.72
C SER A 93 6.60 4.12 11.29
N LYS A 94 5.90 4.60 10.26
CA LYS A 94 4.72 3.91 9.70
C LYS A 94 5.10 2.70 8.83
N GLN A 95 6.18 2.78 8.05
CA GLN A 95 6.68 1.63 7.29
C GLN A 95 7.10 0.47 8.19
N LYS A 96 7.78 0.75 9.31
CA LYS A 96 8.19 -0.28 10.28
C LYS A 96 7.03 -1.02 10.93
N ALA A 97 5.89 -0.36 11.14
CA ALA A 97 4.67 -0.99 11.67
C ALA A 97 4.01 -1.92 10.65
N ILE A 98 4.21 -1.67 9.36
CA ILE A 98 3.64 -2.48 8.27
C ILE A 98 4.56 -3.68 7.97
N GLU A 99 5.88 -3.50 8.02
CA GLU A 99 6.87 -4.59 7.89
C GLU A 99 6.74 -5.68 8.97
N GLY A 100 6.39 -5.31 10.21
CA GLY A 100 6.16 -6.28 11.29
C GLY A 100 4.99 -7.25 11.04
N HIS A 101 4.01 -6.88 10.21
CA HIS A 101 2.85 -7.72 9.90
C HIS A 101 2.97 -8.51 8.59
N HIS A 102 4.01 -8.27 7.79
CA HIS A 102 4.21 -8.95 6.51
C HIS A 102 4.64 -10.43 6.64
N GLN A 103 5.08 -10.89 7.81
CA GLN A 103 5.57 -12.27 7.97
C GLN A 103 4.47 -13.34 8.14
N ARG A 104 3.19 -12.97 8.29
CA ARG A 104 2.08 -13.94 8.42
C ARG A 104 1.17 -14.06 7.20
N TYR A 105 1.36 -13.22 6.18
CA TYR A 105 0.60 -13.32 4.93
C TYR A 105 1.39 -14.16 3.92
N ALA A 106 1.23 -15.48 3.98
CA ALA A 106 1.63 -16.36 2.88
C ALA A 106 0.56 -16.24 1.79
N PRO A 107 0.82 -15.55 0.66
CA PRO A 107 -0.15 -15.53 -0.42
C PRO A 107 -0.32 -16.96 -0.92
N THR A 108 -1.55 -17.47 -0.84
CA THR A 108 -2.06 -18.55 -1.70
C THR A 108 -2.04 -18.02 -3.14
N SER A 109 -0.82 -17.90 -3.67
CA SER A 109 -0.51 -17.34 -4.97
C SER A 109 -1.37 -17.97 -6.04
N HIS A 110 -1.93 -17.11 -6.89
CA HIS A 110 -2.72 -17.44 -8.08
C HIS A 110 -2.01 -18.43 -9.04
N HIS A 111 -0.69 -18.56 -8.91
CA HIS A 111 0.14 -19.52 -9.66
C HIS A 111 -0.20 -20.99 -9.32
N HIS A 112 -0.70 -21.28 -8.10
CA HIS A 112 -1.21 -22.61 -7.74
C HIS A 112 -2.65 -22.85 -8.20
N ALA A 113 -3.46 -21.80 -8.35
CA ALA A 113 -4.85 -21.93 -8.82
C ALA A 113 -4.90 -22.36 -10.31
N THR A 114 -3.97 -21.88 -11.13
CA THR A 114 -3.83 -22.32 -12.53
C THR A 114 -3.39 -23.77 -12.66
N LEU A 115 -2.51 -24.25 -11.77
CA LEU A 115 -2.11 -25.68 -11.73
C LEU A 115 -3.27 -26.60 -11.34
N HIS A 116 -4.18 -26.14 -10.48
CA HIS A 116 -5.36 -26.92 -10.11
C HIS A 116 -6.52 -26.83 -11.12
N ARG A 117 -6.56 -25.80 -11.98
CA ARG A 117 -7.57 -25.70 -13.05
C ARG A 117 -7.35 -26.77 -14.12
N ASN A 118 -6.09 -27.05 -14.49
CA ASN A 118 -5.77 -28.16 -15.40
C ASN A 118 -6.17 -29.52 -14.82
N ARG A 119 -5.94 -29.76 -13.53
CA ARG A 119 -6.31 -31.03 -12.88
C ARG A 119 -7.83 -31.29 -12.79
N TYR A 120 -8.67 -30.26 -12.97
CA TYR A 120 -10.12 -30.39 -13.07
C TYR A 120 -10.57 -30.50 -14.54
N ASN A 121 -9.89 -29.78 -15.44
CA ASN A 121 -10.14 -29.86 -16.88
C ASN A 121 -9.80 -31.25 -17.44
N ASP A 122 -8.73 -31.89 -16.94
CA ASP A 122 -8.33 -33.26 -17.34
C ASP A 122 -9.28 -34.34 -16.79
N ALA A 123 -9.97 -34.07 -15.68
CA ALA A 123 -10.92 -35.01 -15.07
C ALA A 123 -12.29 -34.99 -15.76
N ASP A 124 -12.65 -33.88 -16.43
CA ASP A 124 -13.86 -33.76 -17.23
C ASP A 124 -13.66 -34.22 -18.70
N LEU A 125 -12.43 -34.56 -19.11
CA LEU A 125 -12.08 -35.09 -20.44
C LEU A 125 -11.92 -36.63 -20.50
N MET A 126 -12.06 -37.31 -19.36
CA MET A 126 -11.88 -38.77 -19.22
C MET A 126 -13.19 -39.51 -18.89
N ASP A 127 -14.33 -38.81 -18.91
CA ASP A 127 -15.70 -39.37 -18.86
C ASP A 127 -16.36 -39.25 -20.24
#